data_AF-A0A9W3G146-F1
#
_entry.id   AF-A0A9W3G146-F1
#
_cell.length_a   1.000
_cell.length_b   1.000
_cell.length_c   1.000
_cell.angle_alpha   90.00
_cell.angle_beta   90.00
_cell.angle_gamma   90.00
#
_symmetry.space_group_name_H-M   'P 1'
#
loop_
_entity.id
_entity.type
_entity.pdbx_description
1 polymer ?
#
loop_
_entity_poly.entity_id
_entity_poly.type
_entity_poly.pdbx_seq_one_letter_code
_entity_poly.pdbx_strand_id
1 'polypeptide(L)'
;MPNQQKKVIFCMAGALSFVCALGVVTALGTPLWIKATFLCKTGALLVNASGQELDKFMGEMQYGLFRGEGVRQCGLGARPFRISFFPDLLKAIPVSIHVNVVLFSVILIVSTLVGTAFFMYNAFGKPFETLHGPLGLYLLSFISGSCGCLVTILFASEVKIHHLSEKIANYKEGTYVYKTQSEKYTTSFWLTKGHN
;
A
#
# COMPACT_ATOMS: atom_id res chain seq x y z
N MET A 1 -2.76 -32.75 -23.43
CA MET A 1 -1.86 -32.74 -22.25
C MET A 1 -2.19 -33.95 -21.37
N PRO A 2 -1.20 -34.73 -20.92
CA PRO A 2 -1.40 -35.86 -20.01
C PRO A 2 -1.97 -35.39 -18.67
N ASN A 3 -2.82 -36.23 -18.07
CA ASN A 3 -3.67 -35.86 -16.93
C ASN A 3 -2.88 -35.37 -15.69
N GLN A 4 -1.71 -35.96 -15.44
CA GLN A 4 -0.83 -35.56 -14.33
C GLN A 4 -0.18 -34.18 -14.54
N GLN A 5 0.28 -33.87 -15.75
CA GLN A 5 0.89 -32.55 -16.03
C GLN A 5 -0.13 -31.42 -15.84
N LYS A 6 -1.37 -31.60 -16.30
CA LYS A 6 -2.45 -30.62 -16.07
C LYS A 6 -2.68 -30.38 -14.57
N LYS A 7 -2.79 -31.46 -13.80
CA LYS A 7 -3.03 -31.39 -12.36
C LYS A 7 -1.91 -30.64 -11.64
N VAL A 8 -0.65 -30.92 -11.96
CA VAL A 8 0.50 -30.22 -11.37
C VAL A 8 0.49 -28.73 -11.70
N ILE A 9 0.24 -28.36 -12.96
CA ILE A 9 0.18 -26.95 -13.39
C ILE A 9 -0.90 -26.19 -12.62
N PHE A 10 -2.11 -26.74 -12.52
CA PHE A 10 -3.21 -26.08 -11.82
C PHE A 10 -2.99 -26.01 -10.31
N CYS A 11 -2.42 -27.05 -9.68
CA CYS A 11 -2.04 -27.00 -8.27
C CYS A 11 -0.99 -25.91 -8.00
N MET A 12 0.05 -25.82 -8.83
CA MET A 12 1.09 -24.80 -8.68
C MET A 12 0.55 -23.40 -8.88
N ALA A 13 -0.29 -23.19 -9.90
CA ALA A 13 -0.95 -21.91 -10.16
C ALA A 13 -1.90 -21.52 -9.02
N GLY A 14 -2.68 -22.46 -8.50
CA GLY A 14 -3.56 -22.24 -7.35
C GLY A 14 -2.79 -21.89 -6.08
N ALA A 15 -1.71 -22.62 -5.78
CA ALA A 15 -0.86 -22.32 -4.64
C ALA A 15 -0.21 -20.93 -4.75
N LEU A 16 0.31 -20.58 -5.93
CA LEU A 16 0.88 -19.25 -6.19
C LEU A 16 -0.17 -18.15 -6.03
N SER A 17 -1.36 -18.33 -6.60
CA SER A 17 -2.47 -17.37 -6.49
C SER A 17 -2.89 -17.16 -5.03
N PHE A 18 -2.90 -18.22 -4.23
CA PHE A 18 -3.20 -18.14 -2.80
C PHE A 18 -2.12 -17.38 -2.03
N VAL A 19 -0.85 -17.67 -2.29
CA VAL A 19 0.29 -16.95 -1.69
C VAL A 19 0.24 -15.47 -2.06
N CYS A 20 -0.09 -15.13 -3.31
CA CYS A 20 -0.28 -13.74 -3.73
C CYS A 20 -1.43 -13.07 -2.97
N ALA A 21 -2.57 -13.75 -2.80
CA ALA A 21 -3.69 -13.21 -2.02
C ALA A 21 -3.29 -12.92 -0.57
N LEU A 22 -2.57 -13.84 0.09
CA LEU A 22 -2.04 -13.63 1.44
C LEU A 22 -1.01 -12.50 1.49
N GLY A 23 -0.13 -12.41 0.49
CA GLY A 23 0.84 -11.32 0.34
C GLY A 23 0.16 -9.94 0.25
N VAL A 24 -0.92 -9.83 -0.53
CA VAL A 24 -1.70 -8.59 -0.66
C VAL A 24 -2.40 -8.24 0.66
N VAL A 25 -3.07 -9.21 1.30
CA VAL A 25 -3.77 -8.98 2.58
C VAL A 25 -2.79 -8.54 3.67
N THR A 26 -1.64 -9.22 3.78
CA THR A 26 -0.60 -8.86 4.76
C THR A 26 -0.01 -7.49 4.45
N ALA A 27 0.31 -7.19 3.19
CA ALA A 27 0.80 -5.89 2.77
C ALA A 27 -0.17 -4.76 3.15
N LEU A 28 -1.47 -4.90 2.85
CA LEU A 28 -2.47 -3.87 3.17
C LEU A 28 -2.63 -3.62 4.68
N GLY A 29 -2.41 -4.65 5.50
CA GLY A 29 -2.50 -4.56 6.95
C GLY A 29 -1.30 -3.88 7.62
N THR A 30 -0.16 -3.77 6.94
CA THR A 30 1.06 -3.20 7.56
C THR A 30 1.10 -1.67 7.44
N PRO A 31 1.56 -0.96 8.48
CA PRO A 31 1.77 0.49 8.42
C PRO A 31 3.11 0.87 7.76
N LEU A 32 3.62 0.03 6.85
CA LEU A 32 4.97 0.12 6.30
C LEU A 32 4.93 0.15 4.78
N TRP A 33 4.19 1.10 4.20
CA TRP A 33 4.18 1.35 2.76
C TRP A 33 5.14 2.47 2.38
N ILE A 34 5.17 3.52 3.19
CA ILE A 34 6.07 4.66 3.06
C ILE A 34 6.81 4.84 4.37
N LYS A 35 8.14 5.03 4.27
CA LYS A 35 8.94 5.68 5.30
C LYS A 35 9.33 7.07 4.80
N ALA A 36 8.94 8.09 5.53
CA ALA A 36 9.18 9.49 5.18
C ALA A 36 9.94 10.21 6.29
N THR A 37 10.76 11.18 5.88
CA THR A 37 11.38 12.14 6.78
C THR A 37 10.87 13.53 6.46
N PHE A 38 10.68 14.35 7.48
CA PHE A 38 10.15 15.69 7.36
C PHE A 38 10.95 16.65 8.24
N LEU A 39 11.11 17.88 7.77
CA LEU A 39 11.82 18.95 8.46
C LEU A 39 10.81 19.91 9.09
N CYS A 40 10.99 20.21 10.38
CA CYS A 40 10.30 21.31 11.04
C CYS A 40 10.84 22.65 10.53
N LYS A 41 10.25 23.15 9.43
CA LYS A 41 10.71 24.36 8.74
C LYS A 41 10.61 25.59 9.64
N THR A 42 9.52 25.72 10.40
CA THR A 42 9.34 26.83 11.35
C THR A 42 10.44 26.83 12.41
N GLY A 43 10.70 25.66 13.04
CA GLY A 43 11.73 25.53 14.08
C GLY A 43 13.14 25.80 13.55
N ALA A 44 13.50 25.22 12.41
CA ALA A 44 14.81 25.42 11.80
C ALA A 44 15.07 26.88 11.42
N LEU A 45 14.05 27.58 10.88
CA LEU A 45 14.17 29.00 10.51
C LEU A 45 14.25 29.92 11.73
N LEU A 46 13.54 29.61 12.82
CA LEU A 46 13.56 30.42 14.05
C LEU A 46 14.96 30.52 14.67
N VAL A 47 15.77 29.47 14.56
CA VAL A 47 17.13 29.44 15.10
C VAL A 47 18.21 29.56 14.01
N ASN A 48 17.81 29.77 12.75
CA ASN A 48 18.71 29.77 11.59
C ASN A 48 19.63 28.52 11.53
N ALA A 49 19.06 27.34 11.81
CA ALA A 49 19.80 26.08 11.78
C ALA A 49 20.27 25.75 10.37
N SER A 50 21.51 25.28 10.23
CA SER A 50 22.07 24.83 8.96
C SER A 50 23.01 23.63 9.14
N GLY A 51 23.30 22.91 8.07
CA GLY A 51 24.19 21.75 8.10
C GLY A 51 23.71 20.65 9.05
N GLN A 52 24.58 20.17 9.92
CA GLN A 52 24.29 19.08 10.88
C GLN A 52 23.25 19.47 11.95
N GLU A 53 22.99 20.76 12.16
CA GLU A 53 21.99 21.19 13.15
C GLU A 53 20.56 20.87 12.72
N LEU A 54 20.31 20.69 11.42
CA LEU A 54 18.99 20.33 10.89
C LEU A 54 18.50 18.98 11.41
N ASP A 55 19.41 18.07 11.79
CA ASP A 55 19.06 16.75 12.30
C ASP A 55 18.18 16.83 13.55
N LYS A 56 18.33 17.89 14.37
CA LYS A 56 17.49 18.14 15.57
C LYS A 56 16.05 18.58 15.22
N PHE A 57 15.80 18.92 13.97
CA PHE A 57 14.51 19.37 13.43
C PHE A 57 13.90 18.36 12.46
N MET A 58 14.54 17.21 12.25
CA MET A 58 14.04 16.17 11.37
C MET A 58 13.22 15.14 12.15
N GLY A 59 11.96 14.99 11.76
CA GLY A 59 11.13 13.88 12.20
C GLY A 59 11.11 12.74 11.19
N GLU A 60 10.79 11.55 11.68
CA GLU A 60 10.52 10.37 10.85
C GLU A 60 9.08 9.93 11.03
N MET A 61 8.50 9.36 9.98
CA MET A 61 7.22 8.68 10.07
C MET A 61 7.16 7.49 9.11
N GLN A 62 6.30 6.56 9.46
CA GLN A 62 5.95 5.40 8.64
C GLN A 62 4.44 5.24 8.60
N TYR A 63 3.90 4.96 7.42
CA TYR A 63 2.48 4.74 7.27
C TYR A 63 2.16 3.74 6.17
N GLY A 64 1.03 3.07 6.33
CA GLY A 64 0.40 2.18 5.37
C GLY A 64 -0.88 2.78 4.84
N LEU A 65 -1.77 1.91 4.34
CA LEU A 65 -3.04 2.34 3.78
C LEU A 65 -4.01 2.89 4.83
N PHE A 66 -4.05 2.29 6.03
CA PHE A 66 -5.09 2.63 7.02
C PHE A 66 -4.56 3.36 8.26
N ARG A 67 -3.29 3.15 8.61
CA ARG A 67 -2.67 3.64 9.85
C ARG A 67 -1.23 4.05 9.59
N GLY A 68 -0.75 4.93 10.45
CA GLY A 68 0.65 5.34 10.48
C GLY A 68 1.05 5.85 11.85
N GLU A 69 2.35 6.03 12.02
CA GLU A 69 2.95 6.57 13.22
C GLU A 69 4.24 7.29 12.88
N GLY A 70 4.67 8.16 13.77
CA GLY A 70 5.92 8.88 13.59
C GLY A 70 6.30 9.67 14.82
N VAL A 71 7.39 10.39 14.68
CA VAL A 71 7.96 11.25 15.71
C VAL A 71 8.28 12.58 15.09
N ARG A 72 7.62 13.64 15.59
CA ARG A 72 7.92 15.03 15.24
C ARG A 72 9.09 15.52 16.08
N GLN A 73 10.00 16.25 15.45
CA GLN A 73 11.11 16.92 16.13
C GLN A 73 11.20 18.36 15.63
N CYS A 74 11.32 19.31 16.55
CA CYS A 74 11.48 20.75 16.27
C CYS A 74 12.54 21.37 17.20
N GLY A 75 13.59 20.64 17.56
CA GLY A 75 14.61 21.12 18.51
C GLY A 75 14.19 21.11 19.99
N LEU A 76 12.92 20.78 20.30
CA LEU A 76 12.36 20.72 21.66
C LEU A 76 12.17 19.27 22.16
N GLY A 77 12.80 18.30 21.48
CA GLY A 77 12.65 16.88 21.76
C GLY A 77 11.68 16.16 20.81
N ALA A 78 11.55 14.84 21.04
CA ALA A 78 10.75 13.92 20.25
C ALA A 78 9.29 13.91 20.70
N ARG A 79 8.36 14.16 19.77
CA ARG A 79 6.91 14.11 20.01
C ARG A 79 6.29 12.99 19.16
N PRO A 80 6.01 11.81 19.74
CA PRO A 80 5.39 10.73 19.00
C PRO A 80 3.94 11.07 18.64
N PHE A 81 3.50 10.60 17.48
CA PHE A 81 2.12 10.73 17.04
C PHE A 81 1.70 9.47 16.27
N ARG A 82 0.40 9.18 16.32
CA ARG A 82 -0.25 8.10 15.57
C ARG A 82 -1.39 8.69 14.77
N ILE A 83 -1.58 8.15 13.57
CA ILE A 83 -2.64 8.57 12.66
C ILE A 83 -3.43 7.36 12.19
N SER A 84 -4.74 7.54 12.11
CA SER A 84 -5.64 6.64 11.41
C SER A 84 -6.22 7.40 10.22
N PHE A 85 -6.30 6.80 9.04
CA PHE A 85 -6.87 7.48 7.87
C PHE A 85 -8.37 7.72 8.05
N PHE A 86 -9.06 6.72 8.59
CA PHE A 86 -10.48 6.77 8.93
C PHE A 86 -10.66 6.78 10.45
N PRO A 87 -11.43 7.73 11.03
CA PRO A 87 -12.08 8.89 10.41
C PRO A 87 -11.21 10.17 10.37
N ASP A 88 -10.05 10.16 11.04
CA ASP A 88 -9.29 11.37 11.38
C ASP A 88 -8.82 12.16 10.15
N LEU A 89 -8.29 11.50 9.12
CA LEU A 89 -7.55 12.15 8.04
C LEU A 89 -8.39 12.44 6.79
N LEU A 90 -9.65 11.99 6.77
CA LEU A 90 -10.61 12.22 5.69
C LEU A 90 -10.83 13.70 5.37
N LYS A 91 -10.71 14.59 6.36
CA LYS A 91 -10.88 16.03 6.14
C LYS A 91 -9.67 16.70 5.47
N ALA A 92 -8.50 16.04 5.44
CA ALA A 92 -7.25 16.60 4.95
C ALA A 92 -6.79 15.99 3.61
N ILE A 93 -7.23 14.78 3.27
CA ILE A 93 -6.82 14.01 2.09
C ILE A 93 -7.88 14.08 0.99
N PRO A 94 -7.51 13.96 -0.30
CA PRO A 94 -8.46 13.65 -1.37
C PRO A 94 -9.14 12.28 -1.14
N VAL A 95 -10.25 12.26 -0.39
CA VAL A 95 -10.98 11.04 -0.02
C VAL A 95 -11.28 10.13 -1.22
N SER A 96 -11.59 10.72 -2.38
CA SER A 96 -11.90 9.98 -3.61
C SER A 96 -10.79 9.02 -4.03
N ILE A 97 -9.52 9.47 -4.02
CA ILE A 97 -8.41 8.65 -4.48
C ILE A 97 -8.14 7.54 -3.48
N HIS A 98 -8.12 7.88 -2.19
CA HIS A 98 -7.87 6.91 -1.12
C HIS A 98 -8.92 5.80 -1.10
N VAL A 99 -10.19 6.15 -1.25
CA VAL A 99 -11.30 5.19 -1.35
C VAL A 99 -11.14 4.30 -2.57
N ASN A 100 -10.71 4.84 -3.72
CA ASN A 100 -10.45 4.03 -4.91
C ASN A 100 -9.28 3.05 -4.69
N VAL A 101 -8.21 3.43 -3.99
CA VAL A 101 -7.11 2.51 -3.63
C VAL A 101 -7.66 1.35 -2.80
N VAL A 102 -8.49 1.63 -1.80
CA VAL A 102 -9.13 0.59 -0.96
C VAL A 102 -10.05 -0.30 -1.80
N LEU A 103 -10.88 0.29 -2.67
CA LEU A 103 -11.80 -0.44 -3.53
C LEU A 103 -11.06 -1.42 -4.46
N PHE A 104 -10.05 -0.95 -5.19
CA PHE A 104 -9.26 -1.82 -6.09
C PHE A 104 -8.48 -2.89 -5.31
N SER A 105 -8.05 -2.60 -4.09
CA SER A 105 -7.41 -3.58 -3.20
C SER A 105 -8.38 -4.71 -2.82
N VAL A 106 -9.64 -4.39 -2.51
CA VAL A 106 -10.67 -5.40 -2.23
C VAL A 106 -10.96 -6.24 -3.47
N ILE A 107 -11.11 -5.62 -4.65
CA ILE A 107 -11.32 -6.34 -5.92
C ILE A 107 -10.14 -7.28 -6.22
N LEU A 108 -8.90 -6.83 -5.97
CA LEU A 108 -7.69 -7.64 -6.11
C LEU A 108 -7.72 -8.88 -5.20
N ILE A 109 -8.04 -8.72 -3.91
CA ILE A 109 -8.13 -9.85 -2.97
C ILE A 109 -9.23 -10.83 -3.42
N VAL A 110 -10.42 -10.34 -3.74
CA VAL A 110 -11.53 -11.20 -4.14
C VAL A 110 -11.21 -11.94 -5.44
N SER A 111 -10.69 -11.25 -6.45
CA SER A 111 -10.34 -11.88 -7.74
C SER A 111 -9.23 -12.92 -7.62
N THR A 112 -8.22 -12.71 -6.76
CA THR A 112 -7.16 -13.69 -6.50
C THR A 112 -7.65 -14.90 -5.71
N LEU A 113 -8.54 -14.72 -4.74
CA LEU A 113 -9.17 -15.84 -4.01
C LEU A 113 -10.09 -16.67 -4.92
N VAL A 114 -10.89 -16.01 -5.76
CA VAL A 114 -11.74 -16.70 -6.76
C VAL A 114 -10.87 -17.43 -7.77
N GLY A 115 -9.78 -16.81 -8.25
CA GLY A 115 -8.80 -17.44 -9.13
C GLY A 115 -8.19 -18.69 -8.49
N THR A 116 -7.78 -18.62 -7.23
CA THR A 116 -7.29 -19.77 -6.46
C THR A 116 -8.31 -20.90 -6.42
N ALA A 117 -9.57 -20.58 -6.10
CA ALA A 117 -10.64 -21.57 -6.04
C ALA A 117 -10.84 -22.25 -7.42
N PHE A 118 -10.79 -21.48 -8.50
CA PHE A 118 -10.93 -22.02 -9.86
C PHE A 118 -9.72 -22.87 -10.26
N PHE A 119 -8.50 -22.49 -9.91
CA PHE A 119 -7.31 -23.31 -10.16
C PHE A 119 -7.38 -24.65 -9.40
N MET A 120 -7.76 -24.63 -8.12
CA MET A 120 -7.91 -25.85 -7.32
C MET A 120 -9.06 -26.72 -7.83
N TYR A 121 -10.20 -26.13 -8.17
CA TYR A 121 -11.33 -26.86 -8.77
C TYR A 121 -10.93 -27.53 -10.09
N ASN A 122 -10.15 -26.86 -10.95
CA ASN A 122 -9.64 -27.45 -12.19
C ASN A 122 -8.58 -28.56 -11.97
N ALA A 123 -7.88 -28.55 -10.83
CA ALA A 123 -6.90 -29.59 -10.51
C ALA A 123 -7.53 -30.90 -10.01
N PHE A 124 -8.67 -30.83 -9.31
CA PHE A 124 -9.31 -31.99 -8.66
C PHE A 124 -10.70 -32.34 -9.20
N GLY A 125 -11.40 -31.40 -9.82
CA GLY A 125 -12.76 -31.56 -10.34
C GLY A 125 -12.81 -32.09 -11.78
N LYS A 126 -14.03 -32.25 -12.31
CA LYS A 126 -14.24 -32.58 -13.72
C LYS A 126 -14.01 -31.32 -14.56
N PRO A 127 -13.11 -31.34 -15.56
CA PRO A 127 -12.80 -30.14 -16.30
C PRO A 127 -13.95 -29.78 -17.25
N PHE A 128 -14.10 -28.47 -17.48
CA PHE A 128 -14.88 -27.82 -18.53
C PHE A 128 -16.37 -27.51 -18.29
N GLU A 129 -16.62 -26.30 -17.79
CA GLU A 129 -17.68 -25.40 -18.28
C GLU A 129 -17.05 -24.06 -18.70
N THR A 130 -17.66 -23.34 -19.63
CA THR A 130 -17.12 -22.12 -20.28
C THR A 130 -16.66 -21.02 -19.32
N LEU A 131 -17.32 -20.85 -18.16
CA LEU A 131 -16.92 -19.86 -17.14
C LEU A 131 -15.76 -20.33 -16.24
N HIS A 132 -15.64 -21.63 -15.99
CA HIS A 132 -14.58 -22.24 -15.18
C HIS A 132 -13.37 -22.71 -16.03
N GLY A 133 -13.41 -22.45 -17.33
CA GLY A 133 -12.38 -22.80 -18.29
C GLY A 133 -11.22 -21.79 -18.35
N PRO A 134 -10.30 -21.98 -19.32
CA PRO A 134 -9.10 -21.15 -19.45
C PRO A 134 -9.42 -19.66 -19.65
N LEU A 135 -10.50 -19.32 -20.37
CA LEU A 135 -10.92 -17.94 -20.57
C LEU A 135 -11.22 -17.21 -19.24
N GLY A 136 -11.95 -17.85 -18.33
CA GLY A 136 -12.28 -17.28 -17.02
C GLY A 136 -11.03 -17.06 -16.16
N LEU A 137 -10.08 -18.01 -16.20
CA LEU A 137 -8.80 -17.88 -15.50
C LEU A 137 -7.96 -16.73 -16.05
N TYR A 138 -7.91 -16.54 -17.37
CA TYR A 138 -7.22 -15.40 -17.99
C TYR A 138 -7.88 -14.07 -17.63
N LEU A 139 -9.22 -14.00 -17.65
CA LEU A 139 -9.96 -12.79 -17.27
C LEU A 139 -9.72 -12.42 -15.81
N LEU A 140 -9.81 -13.37 -14.87
CA LEU A 140 -9.55 -13.11 -13.45
C LEU A 140 -8.09 -12.71 -13.19
N SER A 141 -7.14 -13.32 -13.90
CA SER A 141 -5.72 -12.96 -13.82
C SER A 141 -5.47 -11.56 -14.38
N PHE A 142 -6.16 -11.19 -15.46
CA PHE A 142 -6.07 -9.86 -16.05
C PHE A 142 -6.69 -8.78 -15.15
N ILE A 143 -7.85 -9.06 -14.55
CA ILE A 143 -8.52 -8.15 -13.61
C ILE A 143 -7.65 -7.94 -12.37
N SER A 144 -7.13 -9.02 -11.77
CA SER A 144 -6.26 -8.93 -10.60
C SER A 144 -4.97 -8.17 -10.91
N GLY A 145 -4.26 -8.50 -11.99
CA GLY A 145 -3.06 -7.78 -12.42
C GLY A 145 -3.32 -6.29 -12.66
N SER A 146 -4.43 -5.96 -13.33
CA SER A 146 -4.83 -4.57 -13.60
C SER A 146 -5.16 -3.81 -12.30
N CYS A 147 -5.89 -4.44 -11.38
CA CYS A 147 -6.21 -3.86 -10.07
C CYS A 147 -4.93 -3.61 -9.25
N GLY A 148 -3.98 -4.56 -9.23
CA GLY A 148 -2.69 -4.38 -8.56
C GLY A 148 -1.91 -3.18 -9.07
N CYS A 149 -1.84 -3.00 -10.39
CA CYS A 149 -1.24 -1.82 -11.01
C CYS A 149 -1.97 -0.51 -10.64
N LEU A 150 -3.30 -0.51 -10.63
CA LEU A 150 -4.08 0.66 -10.24
C LEU A 150 -3.85 1.03 -8.78
N VAL A 151 -3.80 0.06 -7.86
CA VAL A 151 -3.50 0.28 -6.43
C VAL A 151 -2.16 0.99 -6.27
N THR A 152 -1.09 0.51 -6.93
CA THR A 152 0.24 1.12 -6.80
C THR A 152 0.29 2.52 -7.42
N ILE A 153 -0.32 2.73 -8.59
CA ILE A 153 -0.34 4.03 -9.28
C ILE A 153 -1.14 5.06 -8.48
N LEU A 154 -2.34 4.70 -8.02
CA LEU A 154 -3.21 5.60 -7.27
C LEU A 154 -2.61 5.95 -5.91
N PHE A 155 -2.01 4.98 -5.20
CA PHE A 155 -1.35 5.29 -3.93
C PHE A 155 -0.10 6.16 -4.15
N ALA A 156 0.71 5.86 -5.17
CA ALA A 156 1.86 6.69 -5.49
C ALA A 156 1.45 8.13 -5.89
N SER A 157 0.30 8.30 -6.55
CA SER A 157 -0.24 9.62 -6.88
C SER A 157 -0.73 10.36 -5.63
N GLU A 158 -1.33 9.68 -4.65
CA GLU A 158 -1.65 10.30 -3.35
C GLU A 158 -0.40 10.84 -2.66
N VAL A 159 0.67 10.05 -2.65
CA VAL A 159 1.94 10.43 -2.02
C VAL A 159 2.58 11.63 -2.75
N LYS A 160 2.75 11.51 -4.07
CA LYS A 160 3.54 12.48 -4.85
C LYS A 160 2.77 13.71 -5.31
N ILE A 161 1.54 13.55 -5.77
CA ILE A 161 0.74 14.66 -6.34
C ILE A 161 -0.03 15.37 -5.24
N HIS A 162 -0.62 14.62 -4.31
CA HIS A 162 -1.45 15.19 -3.24
C HIS A 162 -0.69 15.45 -1.94
N HIS A 163 0.64 15.28 -1.96
CA HIS A 163 1.55 15.54 -0.85
C HIS A 163 1.06 14.90 0.46
N LEU A 164 0.62 13.63 0.37
CA LEU A 164 0.04 12.91 1.50
C LEU A 164 0.96 12.93 2.73
N SER A 165 2.27 12.72 2.54
CA SER A 165 3.24 12.75 3.64
C SER A 165 3.23 14.09 4.39
N GLU A 166 3.17 15.19 3.65
CA GLU A 166 3.17 16.54 4.25
C GLU A 166 1.87 16.79 5.02
N LYS A 167 0.73 16.33 4.47
CA LYS A 167 -0.58 16.42 5.14
C LYS A 167 -0.62 15.62 6.43
N ILE A 168 -0.02 14.43 6.46
CA ILE A 168 0.09 13.60 7.67
C ILE A 168 0.98 14.28 8.71
N ALA A 169 2.15 14.79 8.29
CA ALA A 169 3.10 15.43 9.21
C ALA A 169 2.48 16.66 9.90
N ASN A 170 1.69 17.45 9.17
CA ASN A 170 1.01 18.65 9.68
C ASN A 170 -0.40 18.37 10.27
N TYR A 171 -0.85 17.12 10.33
CA TYR A 171 -2.18 16.82 10.84
C TYR A 171 -2.30 17.15 12.33
N LYS A 172 -3.34 17.93 12.69
CA LYS A 172 -3.56 18.49 14.04
C LYS A 172 -2.37 19.30 14.57
N GLU A 173 -1.49 19.78 13.69
CA GLU A 173 -0.41 20.70 14.04
C GLU A 173 -0.81 22.13 13.67
N GLY A 174 -0.81 23.05 14.65
CA GLY A 174 -1.18 24.45 14.42
C GLY A 174 -0.01 25.43 14.53
N THR A 175 1.07 25.04 15.20
CA THR A 175 2.18 25.95 15.56
C THR A 175 3.38 25.79 14.64
N TYR A 176 3.69 24.57 14.23
CA TYR A 176 4.86 24.26 13.42
C TYR A 176 4.46 23.76 12.04
N VAL A 177 5.21 24.19 11.02
CA VAL A 177 5.06 23.71 9.65
C VAL A 177 6.16 22.70 9.37
N TYR A 178 5.75 21.47 9.10
CA TYR A 178 6.63 20.39 8.69
C TYR A 178 6.63 20.27 7.17
N LYS A 179 7.82 20.16 6.56
CA LYS A 179 7.98 19.96 5.11
C LYS A 179 8.63 18.62 4.84
N THR A 180 8.07 17.83 3.94
CA THR A 180 8.63 16.52 3.57
C THR A 180 10.00 16.71 2.91
N GLN A 181 11.00 15.94 3.37
CA GLN A 181 12.36 15.95 2.84
C GLN A 181 12.64 14.71 2.00
N SER A 182 12.25 13.53 2.48
CA SER A 182 12.43 12.29 1.74
C SER A 182 11.26 11.35 1.94
N GLU A 183 10.98 10.55 0.93
CA GLU A 183 9.94 9.52 0.93
C GLU A 183 10.50 8.28 0.26
N LYS A 184 10.46 7.15 0.97
CA LYS A 184 10.93 5.85 0.50
C LYS A 184 9.80 4.85 0.56
N TYR A 185 9.53 4.21 -0.58
CA TYR A 185 8.59 3.09 -0.68
C TYR A 185 9.23 1.83 -0.11
N THR A 186 8.56 1.20 0.84
CA THR A 186 9.06 0.02 1.56
C THR A 186 8.49 -1.28 0.99
N THR A 187 9.00 -2.42 1.47
CA THR A 187 8.70 -3.74 0.90
C THR A 187 7.20 -4.07 0.88
N SER A 188 6.41 -3.66 1.88
CA SER A 188 4.96 -3.92 1.87
C SER A 188 4.24 -3.23 0.71
N PHE A 189 4.69 -2.05 0.29
CA PHE A 189 4.14 -1.42 -0.91
C PHE A 189 4.48 -2.22 -2.18
N TRP A 190 5.70 -2.75 -2.30
CA TRP A 190 6.10 -3.53 -3.47
C TRP A 190 5.44 -4.90 -3.53
N LEU A 191 5.11 -5.50 -2.37
CA LEU A 191 4.39 -6.77 -2.30
C LEU A 191 3.00 -6.71 -2.94
N THR A 192 2.34 -5.55 -2.99
CA THR A 192 1.03 -5.43 -3.66
C THR A 192 1.10 -5.52 -5.19
N LYS A 193 2.28 -5.33 -5.77
CA LYS A 193 2.48 -5.43 -7.23
C LYS A 193 2.52 -6.89 -7.71
N GLY A 194 2.79 -7.84 -6.81
CA GLY A 194 3.07 -9.24 -7.16
C GLY A 194 4.40 -9.36 -7.89
N HIS A 195 5.37 -10.04 -7.29
CA HIS A 195 6.57 -10.46 -8.01
C HIS A 195 6.17 -11.66 -8.90
N ASN A 196 5.96 -11.41 -10.19
CA ASN A 196 6.12 -12.44 -11.23
C ASN A 196 7.57 -12.43 -11.69
#